data_AF-A0AAU1QFB3-F1
#
_entry.id   AF-A0AAU1QFB3-F1
#
_cell.length_a   1.000
_cell.length_b   1.000
_cell.length_c   1.000
_cell.angle_alpha   90.00
_cell.angle_beta   90.00
_cell.angle_gamma   90.00
#
_symmetry.space_group_name_H-M   'P 1'
#
loop_
_entity.id
_entity.type
_entity.pdbx_description
1 polymer ?
#
loop_
_entity_poly.entity_id
_entity_poly.type
_entity_poly.pdbx_seq_one_letter_code
_entity_poly.pdbx_strand_id
1 'polypeptide(L)'
;MTAGGAAVDTVRIAPGPVCLLPLDAFTGRAPVLRVTAVVERRLAGGQWAAEDDVPVVTTPGGAIVLPSLASAHPAPAPGAVQRLRIRLVSPYLLDAEHPDGVEFDAPASAAPAVTRVRLYPLPAYPFPPGTRLLRGRVRRGGPAGAAVAGAAVSGRARADADHLPRVAEWAEYAATARDGAFRLPLRRPGSKPQLPAPDPAAPEAEWFTVTALADPGQAGGPEASIHLTAQDISGTEQLIEIP
;
A
#
# COMPACT_ATOMS: atom_id res chain seq x y z
N MET A 1 -14.43 -24.18 -21.04
CA MET A 1 -14.33 -24.46 -19.59
C MET A 1 -12.85 -24.56 -19.25
N THR A 2 -12.22 -23.43 -18.93
CA THR A 2 -10.83 -23.39 -18.49
C THR A 2 -10.83 -23.34 -16.97
N ALA A 3 -10.15 -24.31 -16.37
CA ALA A 3 -10.00 -24.45 -14.93
C ALA A 3 -9.36 -23.19 -14.35
N GLY A 4 -10.05 -22.58 -13.38
CA GLY A 4 -9.48 -21.53 -12.54
C GLY A 4 -8.32 -22.11 -11.75
N GLY A 5 -7.10 -21.73 -12.13
CA GLY A 5 -5.93 -21.96 -11.30
C GLY A 5 -6.17 -21.27 -9.96
N ALA A 6 -5.97 -22.01 -8.86
CA ALA A 6 -6.02 -21.43 -7.53
C ALA A 6 -5.06 -20.25 -7.48
N ALA A 7 -5.58 -19.07 -7.08
CA ALA A 7 -4.73 -17.96 -6.70
C ALA A 7 -3.70 -18.50 -5.71
N VAL A 8 -2.42 -18.39 -6.04
CA VAL A 8 -1.36 -18.70 -5.09
C VAL A 8 -1.49 -17.61 -4.04
N ASP A 9 -2.20 -17.95 -2.97
CA ASP A 9 -2.33 -17.16 -1.76
C ASP A 9 -0.89 -17.01 -1.23
N THR A 10 -0.22 -15.92 -1.62
CA THR A 10 1.09 -15.52 -1.10
C THR A 10 0.92 -14.95 0.31
N VAL A 11 0.15 -15.67 1.11
CA VAL A 11 -0.07 -15.39 2.51
C VAL A 11 1.24 -15.65 3.22
N ARG A 12 1.89 -14.58 3.65
CA ARG A 12 3.03 -14.66 4.54
C ARG A 12 2.53 -15.17 5.89
N ILE A 13 2.88 -16.41 6.22
CA ILE A 13 2.69 -16.96 7.57
C ILE A 13 3.85 -16.44 8.42
N ALA A 14 3.59 -15.45 9.27
CA ALA A 14 4.60 -14.97 10.21
C ALA A 14 4.77 -15.99 11.35
N PRO A 15 6.01 -16.36 11.74
CA PRO A 15 6.23 -17.20 12.90
C PRO A 15 6.00 -16.39 14.19
N GLY A 16 4.89 -16.69 14.86
CA GLY A 16 4.59 -16.27 16.22
C GLY A 16 3.70 -15.03 16.36
N PRO A 17 3.50 -14.48 17.58
CA PRO A 17 2.67 -13.30 17.75
C PRO A 17 3.22 -12.18 16.87
N VAL A 18 2.35 -11.32 16.37
CA VAL A 18 2.74 -10.28 15.41
C VAL A 18 2.91 -8.96 16.14
N CYS A 19 4.07 -8.34 15.96
CA CYS A 19 4.31 -6.94 16.31
C CYS A 19 4.34 -6.14 15.01
N LEU A 20 3.28 -5.40 14.72
CA LEU A 20 3.20 -4.56 13.52
C LEU A 20 3.62 -3.14 13.87
N LEU A 21 4.48 -2.53 13.06
CA LEU A 21 4.82 -1.12 13.13
C LEU A 21 4.32 -0.43 11.86
N PRO A 22 3.11 0.16 11.88
CA PRO A 22 2.58 0.90 10.74
C PRO A 22 3.41 2.14 10.47
N LEU A 23 3.71 2.39 9.20
CA LEU A 23 4.45 3.55 8.72
C LEU A 23 3.68 4.20 7.57
N ASP A 24 3.31 5.45 7.75
CA ASP A 24 2.69 6.25 6.69
C ASP A 24 3.74 6.58 5.62
N ALA A 25 3.51 6.10 4.39
CA ALA A 25 4.44 6.27 3.28
C ALA A 25 4.63 7.75 2.88
N PHE A 26 3.66 8.62 3.15
CA PHE A 26 3.77 10.05 2.86
C PHE A 26 4.74 10.73 3.83
N THR A 27 4.61 10.46 5.12
CA THR A 27 5.43 11.11 6.16
C THR A 27 6.71 10.36 6.50
N GLY A 28 6.78 9.06 6.19
CA GLY A 28 7.84 8.14 6.63
C GLY A 28 7.84 7.88 8.14
N ARG A 29 6.74 8.20 8.84
CA ARG A 29 6.62 8.13 10.30
C ARG A 29 5.42 7.27 10.71
N ALA A 30 5.28 7.02 12.01
CA ALA A 30 4.07 6.42 12.56
C ALA A 30 2.84 7.27 12.17
N PRO A 31 1.73 6.64 11.74
CA PRO A 31 0.51 7.36 11.39
C PRO A 31 -0.01 8.21 12.54
N VAL A 32 -0.22 9.50 12.28
CA VAL A 32 -1.00 10.38 13.17
C VAL A 32 -2.51 10.12 13.00
N LEU A 33 -2.87 9.59 11.84
CA LEU A 33 -4.25 9.21 11.49
C LEU A 33 -4.62 7.89 12.15
N ARG A 34 -5.91 7.73 12.45
CA ARG A 34 -6.44 6.52 13.08
C ARG A 34 -6.17 5.30 12.19
N VAL A 35 -5.47 4.32 12.77
CA VAL A 35 -5.29 2.96 12.25
C VAL A 35 -5.74 2.01 13.34
N THR A 36 -6.76 1.22 13.07
CA THR A 36 -7.26 0.17 13.97
C THR A 36 -6.83 -1.19 13.45
N ALA A 37 -6.53 -2.14 14.32
CA ALA A 37 -6.34 -3.52 13.91
C ALA A 37 -7.59 -4.34 14.22
N VAL A 38 -7.98 -5.19 13.27
CA VAL A 38 -9.02 -6.20 13.44
C VAL A 38 -8.32 -7.56 13.46
N VAL A 39 -8.64 -8.37 14.46
CA VAL A 39 -8.15 -9.74 14.57
C VAL A 39 -9.26 -10.67 14.10
N GLU A 40 -8.90 -11.61 13.24
CA GLU A 40 -9.80 -12.61 12.71
C GLU A 40 -9.20 -14.00 12.94
N ARG A 41 -10.05 -14.98 13.23
CA ARG A 41 -9.68 -16.39 13.40
C ARG A 41 -10.18 -17.21 12.24
N ARG A 42 -9.35 -18.14 11.78
CA ARG A 42 -9.74 -19.14 10.77
C ARG A 42 -10.55 -20.24 11.45
N LEU A 43 -11.80 -20.39 11.03
CA LEU A 43 -12.70 -21.45 11.48
C LEU A 43 -12.37 -22.78 10.80
N ALA A 44 -12.91 -23.89 11.32
CA ALA A 44 -12.69 -25.23 10.76
C ALA A 44 -13.11 -25.37 9.28
N GLY A 45 -14.09 -24.56 8.83
CA GLY A 45 -14.52 -24.48 7.43
C GLY A 45 -13.63 -23.60 6.54
N GLY A 46 -12.50 -23.11 7.05
CA GLY A 46 -11.56 -22.24 6.33
C GLY A 46 -11.95 -20.76 6.25
N GLN A 47 -13.14 -20.39 6.72
CA GLN A 47 -13.64 -19.02 6.77
C GLN A 47 -12.98 -18.20 7.87
N TRP A 48 -12.89 -16.88 7.67
CA TRP A 48 -12.42 -15.92 8.68
C TRP A 48 -13.59 -15.34 9.44
N ALA A 49 -13.51 -15.32 10.76
CA ALA A 49 -14.47 -14.66 11.64
C ALA A 49 -13.75 -13.67 12.56
N ALA A 50 -14.40 -12.57 12.92
CA ALA A 50 -13.85 -11.62 13.89
C ALA A 50 -13.58 -12.32 15.22
N GLU A 51 -12.44 -11.99 15.83
CA GLU A 51 -12.02 -12.49 17.14
C GLU A 51 -11.95 -11.29 18.10
N ASP A 52 -13.11 -10.92 18.65
CA ASP A 52 -13.28 -9.70 19.45
C ASP A 52 -12.64 -9.79 20.85
N ASP A 53 -12.39 -11.01 21.33
CA ASP A 53 -11.83 -11.26 22.67
C ASP A 53 -10.29 -11.11 22.73
N VAL A 54 -9.63 -10.88 21.60
CA VAL A 54 -8.17 -10.68 21.54
C VAL A 54 -7.84 -9.19 21.74
N PRO A 55 -7.27 -8.79 22.89
CA PRO A 55 -6.87 -7.41 23.10
C PRO A 55 -5.77 -6.98 22.14
N VAL A 56 -6.08 -5.94 21.35
CA VAL A 56 -5.11 -5.21 20.53
C VAL A 56 -4.55 -4.05 21.34
N VAL A 57 -3.23 -4.02 21.52
CA VAL A 57 -2.55 -2.93 22.24
C VAL A 57 -1.71 -2.12 21.26
N THR A 58 -1.87 -0.80 21.27
CA THR A 58 -0.98 0.12 20.56
C THR A 58 -0.01 0.75 21.57
N THR A 59 1.28 0.52 21.35
CA THR A 59 2.35 1.09 22.18
C THR A 59 2.51 2.60 21.92
N PRO A 60 3.18 3.35 22.82
CA PRO A 60 3.49 4.77 22.56
C PRO A 60 4.31 5.02 21.29
N GLY A 61 5.12 4.03 20.86
CA GLY A 61 5.87 4.08 19.61
C GLY A 61 5.03 3.76 18.36
N GLY A 62 3.74 3.51 18.51
CA GLY A 62 2.81 3.19 17.41
C GLY A 62 2.80 1.72 16.99
N ALA A 63 3.60 0.85 17.62
CA ALA A 63 3.55 -0.57 17.34
C ALA A 63 2.25 -1.19 17.88
N ILE A 64 1.65 -2.07 17.09
CA ILE A 64 0.45 -2.85 17.41
C ILE A 64 0.90 -4.25 17.82
N VAL A 65 0.48 -4.66 19.02
CA VAL A 65 0.86 -5.94 19.64
C VAL A 65 -0.37 -6.67 20.19
N LEU A 66 -0.28 -7.99 20.26
CA LEU A 66 -1.34 -8.89 20.69
C LEU A 66 -0.84 -9.75 21.87
N PRO A 67 -0.75 -9.18 23.09
CA PRO A 67 -0.02 -9.80 24.19
C PRO A 67 -0.66 -11.10 24.69
N SER A 68 -1.99 -11.24 24.58
CA SER A 68 -2.71 -12.46 24.98
C SER A 68 -2.40 -13.68 24.12
N LEU A 69 -1.76 -13.48 22.96
CA LEU A 69 -1.40 -14.55 22.02
C LEU A 69 0.04 -15.05 22.21
N ALA A 70 0.78 -14.47 23.15
CA ALA A 70 2.11 -14.97 23.54
C ALA A 70 1.98 -16.12 24.54
N SER A 71 2.77 -17.18 24.35
CA SER A 71 2.92 -18.25 25.34
C SER A 71 4.23 -18.09 26.10
N ALA A 72 4.18 -18.13 27.43
CA ALA A 72 5.37 -18.22 28.28
C ALA A 72 6.05 -19.61 28.22
N HIS A 73 5.36 -20.63 27.68
CA HIS A 73 5.85 -22.00 27.63
C HIS A 73 6.25 -22.39 26.20
N PRO A 74 7.39 -23.10 26.02
CA PRO A 74 8.01 -23.31 24.71
C PRO A 74 7.22 -24.17 23.72
N ALA A 75 6.21 -24.92 24.15
CA ALA A 75 5.38 -25.72 23.26
C ALA A 75 3.89 -25.68 23.66
N PRO A 76 2.98 -25.17 22.82
CA PRO A 76 1.56 -25.43 22.96
C PRO A 76 1.29 -26.94 22.82
N ALA A 77 0.32 -27.47 23.57
CA ALA A 77 -0.14 -28.83 23.35
C ALA A 77 -0.67 -28.99 21.91
N PRO A 78 -0.49 -30.16 21.26
CA PRO A 78 -1.05 -30.43 19.93
C PRO A 78 -2.57 -30.19 19.95
N GLY A 79 -3.04 -29.22 19.17
CA GLY A 79 -4.45 -28.80 19.13
C GLY A 79 -4.77 -27.44 19.76
N ALA A 80 -3.79 -26.78 20.41
CA ALA A 80 -3.97 -25.43 20.97
C ALA A 80 -3.65 -24.30 19.97
N VAL A 81 -3.08 -24.62 18.80
CA VAL A 81 -2.67 -23.65 17.80
C VAL A 81 -3.86 -23.26 16.91
N GLN A 82 -4.13 -21.96 16.85
CA GLN A 82 -5.17 -21.34 16.04
C GLN A 82 -4.50 -20.46 14.98
N ARG A 83 -5.04 -20.50 13.77
CA ARG A 83 -4.64 -19.64 12.66
C ARG A 83 -5.40 -18.32 12.77
N LEU A 84 -4.67 -17.23 12.91
CA LEU A 84 -5.19 -15.87 13.06
C LEU A 84 -4.74 -14.98 11.91
N ARG A 85 -5.47 -13.89 11.69
CA ARG A 85 -5.16 -12.83 10.74
C ARG A 85 -5.34 -11.49 11.42
N ILE A 86 -4.36 -10.59 11.29
CA ILE A 86 -4.46 -9.22 11.75
C ILE A 86 -4.55 -8.29 10.54
N ARG A 87 -5.63 -7.52 10.44
CA ARG A 87 -5.84 -6.55 9.35
C ARG A 87 -5.85 -5.13 9.88
N LEU A 88 -5.05 -4.27 9.26
CA LEU A 88 -5.06 -2.85 9.55
C LEU A 88 -6.19 -2.16 8.79
N VAL A 89 -6.99 -1.36 9.49
CA VAL A 89 -8.16 -0.68 8.97
C VAL A 89 -8.00 0.81 9.21
N SER A 90 -8.09 1.60 8.14
CA SER A 90 -8.11 3.05 8.19
C SER A 90 -8.91 3.59 7.02
N PRO A 91 -9.70 4.67 7.19
CA PRO A 91 -10.33 5.34 6.05
C PRO A 91 -9.34 6.18 5.22
N TYR A 92 -8.12 6.37 5.72
CA TYR A 92 -7.12 7.26 5.12
C TYR A 92 -5.91 6.52 4.54
N LEU A 93 -5.69 5.28 4.95
CA LEU A 93 -4.47 4.54 4.74
C LEU A 93 -4.77 3.07 4.42
N LEU A 94 -4.03 2.48 3.48
CA LEU A 94 -4.12 1.07 3.11
C LEU A 94 -2.79 0.37 3.34
N ASP A 95 -2.82 -0.84 3.90
CA ASP A 95 -1.65 -1.71 3.98
C ASP A 95 -1.15 -2.07 2.57
N ALA A 96 0.07 -1.63 2.25
CA ALA A 96 0.65 -1.74 0.93
C ALA A 96 1.10 -3.16 0.59
N GLU A 97 1.44 -3.95 1.60
CA GLU A 97 1.97 -5.30 1.43
C GLU A 97 0.90 -6.36 1.67
N HIS A 98 -0.02 -6.10 2.60
CA HIS A 98 -0.99 -7.08 3.08
C HIS A 98 -2.38 -6.42 3.29
N PRO A 99 -3.07 -5.96 2.23
CA PRO A 99 -4.37 -5.28 2.35
C PRO A 99 -5.44 -6.14 3.05
N ASP A 100 -5.36 -7.46 2.89
CA ASP A 100 -6.26 -8.43 3.51
C ASP A 100 -5.81 -8.86 4.92
N GLY A 101 -4.65 -8.39 5.37
CA GLY A 101 -4.06 -8.68 6.67
C GLY A 101 -2.93 -9.71 6.65
N VAL A 102 -2.22 -9.78 7.76
CA VAL A 102 -1.09 -10.70 7.99
C VAL A 102 -1.59 -11.92 8.75
N GLU A 103 -1.33 -13.12 8.21
CA GLU A 103 -1.67 -14.38 8.87
C GLU A 103 -0.53 -14.91 9.73
N PHE A 104 -0.89 -15.56 10.84
CA PHE A 104 0.05 -16.15 11.78
C PHE A 104 -0.60 -17.22 12.65
N ASP A 105 0.21 -18.04 13.29
CA ASP A 105 -0.23 -19.07 14.24
C ASP A 105 -0.04 -18.60 15.68
N ALA A 106 -1.03 -18.88 16.54
CA ALA A 106 -1.01 -18.54 17.96
C ALA A 106 -1.61 -19.67 18.83
N PRO A 107 -1.20 -19.83 20.11
CA PRO A 107 -0.19 -19.02 20.77
C PRO A 107 1.21 -19.41 20.31
N ALA A 108 2.16 -18.49 20.47
CA ALA A 108 3.54 -18.76 20.09
C ALA A 108 4.54 -18.36 21.18
N SER A 109 5.63 -19.14 21.24
CA SER A 109 6.63 -19.09 22.30
C SER A 109 7.82 -18.17 22.01
N ALA A 110 7.96 -17.73 20.76
CA ALA A 110 9.00 -16.79 20.36
C ALA A 110 8.56 -15.33 20.57
N ALA A 111 9.53 -14.47 20.88
CA ALA A 111 9.29 -13.03 20.88
C ALA A 111 8.90 -12.57 19.45
N PRO A 112 7.88 -11.71 19.32
CA PRO A 112 7.42 -11.23 18.02
C PRO A 112 8.51 -10.39 17.34
N ALA A 113 8.87 -10.73 16.10
CA ALA A 113 9.68 -9.82 15.28
C ALA A 113 8.87 -8.57 14.92
N VAL A 114 9.48 -7.39 15.03
CA VAL A 114 8.84 -6.14 14.61
C VAL A 114 8.74 -6.11 13.08
N THR A 115 7.52 -6.20 12.56
CA THR A 115 7.22 -6.14 11.14
C THR A 115 6.80 -4.71 10.80
N ARG A 116 7.61 -4.01 10.01
CA ARG A 116 7.24 -2.70 9.47
C ARG A 116 6.20 -2.90 8.37
N VAL A 117 5.10 -2.18 8.47
CA VAL A 117 4.00 -2.22 7.50
C VAL A 117 3.89 -0.87 6.86
N ARG A 118 4.05 -0.79 5.54
CA ARG A 118 3.94 0.48 4.84
C ARG A 118 2.47 0.73 4.53
N LEU A 119 2.01 1.93 4.87
CA LEU A 119 0.65 2.35 4.64
C LEU A 119 0.60 3.41 3.54
N TYR A 120 -0.15 3.13 2.48
CA TYR A 120 -0.34 4.05 1.36
C TYR A 120 -1.53 4.99 1.59
N PRO A 121 -1.38 6.30 1.33
CA PRO A 121 -2.48 7.25 1.35
C PRO A 121 -3.63 6.85 0.42
N LEU A 122 -4.85 6.85 0.95
CA LEU A 122 -6.09 6.80 0.18
C LEU A 122 -6.54 8.21 -0.24
N PRO A 123 -7.51 8.36 -1.17
CA PRO A 123 -8.02 9.68 -1.58
C PRO A 123 -8.52 10.59 -0.45
N ALA A 124 -9.04 10.00 0.63
CA ALA A 124 -9.50 10.74 1.81
C ALA A 124 -8.35 11.28 2.68
N TYR A 125 -7.09 10.91 2.41
CA TYR A 125 -5.94 11.35 3.20
C TYR A 125 -5.85 12.89 3.24
N PRO A 126 -5.73 13.49 4.44
CA PRO A 126 -5.71 14.94 4.62
C PRO A 126 -4.31 15.51 4.35
N PHE A 127 -3.91 15.53 3.08
CA PHE A 127 -2.64 16.13 2.68
C PHE A 127 -2.54 17.59 3.13
N PRO A 128 -1.36 18.06 3.60
CA PRO A 128 -1.14 19.46 3.95
C PRO A 128 -1.49 20.41 2.79
N PRO A 129 -2.00 21.63 3.08
CA PRO A 129 -2.21 22.65 2.06
C PRO A 129 -0.93 22.90 1.24
N GLY A 130 -1.09 23.12 -0.07
CA GLY A 130 0.04 23.31 -0.99
C GLY A 130 0.75 22.03 -1.43
N THR A 131 0.35 20.85 -0.93
CA THR A 131 0.84 19.57 -1.48
C THR A 131 0.42 19.44 -2.94
N ARG A 132 1.39 19.25 -3.83
CA ARG A 132 1.14 18.92 -5.23
C ARG A 132 0.60 17.51 -5.33
N LEU A 133 -0.61 17.37 -5.88
CA LEU A 133 -1.32 16.10 -5.96
C LEU A 133 -1.72 15.80 -7.40
N LEU A 134 -1.32 14.64 -7.89
CA LEU A 134 -1.92 14.05 -9.08
C LEU A 134 -3.20 13.32 -8.68
N ARG A 135 -4.29 13.59 -9.40
CA ARG A 135 -5.58 12.91 -9.23
C ARG A 135 -5.83 12.00 -10.41
N GLY A 136 -6.42 10.84 -10.14
CA GLY A 136 -6.76 9.92 -11.21
C GLY A 136 -7.58 8.74 -10.75
N ARG A 137 -7.83 7.83 -11.70
CA ARG A 137 -8.53 6.56 -11.50
C ARG A 137 -7.77 5.42 -12.16
N VAL A 138 -7.86 4.23 -11.55
CA VAL A 138 -7.35 2.99 -12.12
C VAL A 138 -8.51 2.06 -12.46
N ARG A 139 -8.52 1.53 -13.68
CA ARG A 139 -9.52 0.56 -14.17
C ARG A 139 -8.83 -0.63 -14.83
N ARG A 140 -9.50 -1.78 -14.88
CA ARG A 140 -9.13 -2.88 -15.79
C ARG A 140 -9.40 -2.46 -17.23
N GLY A 141 -8.66 -3.01 -18.19
CA GLY A 141 -8.84 -2.72 -19.61
C GLY A 141 -10.21 -3.16 -20.14
N GLY A 142 -10.66 -2.50 -21.21
CA GLY A 142 -11.88 -2.84 -21.95
C GLY A 142 -13.03 -1.82 -21.79
N PRO A 143 -14.09 -1.90 -22.63
CA PRO A 143 -15.08 -0.83 -22.81
C PRO A 143 -15.86 -0.41 -21.55
N ALA A 144 -15.89 -1.25 -20.53
CA ALA A 144 -16.56 -1.02 -19.25
C ALA A 144 -15.67 -1.41 -18.06
N GLY A 145 -14.35 -1.25 -18.22
CA GLY A 145 -13.33 -1.64 -17.25
C GLY A 145 -13.73 -1.40 -15.80
N ALA A 146 -13.74 -2.46 -14.99
CA ALA A 146 -14.05 -2.36 -13.57
C ALA A 146 -13.00 -1.50 -12.85
N ALA A 147 -13.44 -0.71 -11.87
CA ALA A 147 -12.54 0.03 -11.00
C ALA A 147 -11.62 -0.94 -10.24
N VAL A 148 -10.33 -0.62 -10.17
CA VAL A 148 -9.36 -1.42 -9.41
C VAL A 148 -9.21 -0.80 -8.03
N ALA A 149 -9.77 -1.44 -7.02
CA ALA A 149 -9.66 -1.01 -5.63
C ALA A 149 -8.34 -1.50 -5.01
N GLY A 150 -7.72 -0.69 -4.18
CA GLY A 150 -6.47 -1.03 -3.49
C GLY A 150 -5.21 -1.00 -4.35
N ALA A 151 -5.31 -0.78 -5.67
CA ALA A 151 -4.16 -0.70 -6.56
C ALA A 151 -3.08 0.25 -6.02
N ALA A 152 -1.84 -0.21 -6.03
CA ALA A 152 -0.69 0.60 -5.68
C ALA A 152 -0.36 1.54 -6.84
N VAL A 153 -0.40 2.84 -6.58
CA VAL A 153 -0.02 3.88 -7.54
C VAL A 153 1.28 4.50 -7.07
N SER A 154 2.29 4.49 -7.92
CA SER A 154 3.60 5.08 -7.64
C SER A 154 3.96 6.16 -8.65
N GLY A 155 4.63 7.21 -8.18
CA GLY A 155 5.16 8.28 -9.01
C GLY A 155 6.66 8.42 -8.81
N ARG A 156 7.39 8.60 -9.91
CA ARG A 156 8.84 8.82 -9.92
C ARG A 156 9.22 9.82 -11.01
N ALA A 157 10.43 10.36 -10.92
CA ALA A 157 11.03 11.07 -12.05
C ALA A 157 11.13 10.12 -13.27
N ARG A 158 10.99 10.68 -14.48
CA ARG A 158 11.13 9.89 -15.71
C ARG A 158 12.59 9.40 -15.85
N ALA A 159 12.76 8.18 -16.38
CA ALA A 159 14.02 7.46 -16.35
C ALA A 159 14.66 7.21 -17.73
N ASP A 160 14.06 7.70 -18.82
CA ASP A 160 14.60 7.54 -20.18
C ASP A 160 15.72 8.53 -20.50
N ALA A 161 16.53 8.19 -21.50
CA ALA A 161 17.80 8.85 -21.81
C ALA A 161 17.65 10.34 -22.19
N ASP A 162 16.47 10.76 -22.65
CA ASP A 162 16.25 12.10 -23.17
C ASP A 162 15.94 13.16 -22.08
N HIS A 163 15.71 12.77 -20.80
CA HIS A 163 15.36 13.72 -19.72
C HIS A 163 15.96 13.38 -18.33
N LEU A 164 17.22 13.77 -18.04
CA LEU A 164 17.86 13.65 -16.70
C LEU A 164 18.43 15.00 -16.19
N PRO A 165 18.25 15.32 -14.90
CA PRO A 165 19.28 14.91 -13.93
C PRO A 165 18.74 14.07 -12.76
N ARG A 166 19.44 12.96 -12.48
CA ARG A 166 19.18 12.01 -11.39
C ARG A 166 19.34 12.68 -10.02
N VAL A 167 18.29 13.33 -9.54
CA VAL A 167 18.10 13.46 -8.08
C VAL A 167 17.86 12.05 -7.55
N ALA A 168 18.39 11.74 -6.36
CA ALA A 168 18.31 10.41 -5.74
C ALA A 168 16.97 9.71 -6.03
N GLU A 169 17.05 8.45 -6.46
CA GLU A 169 15.92 7.62 -6.84
C GLU A 169 14.83 7.74 -5.76
N TRP A 170 13.74 8.43 -6.12
CA TRP A 170 12.63 8.68 -5.23
C TRP A 170 11.38 8.08 -5.84
N ALA A 171 10.52 7.60 -4.96
CA ALA A 171 9.20 7.13 -5.31
C ALA A 171 8.21 7.64 -4.27
N GLU A 172 7.08 8.16 -4.75
CA GLU A 172 5.93 8.50 -3.94
C GLU A 172 4.84 7.47 -4.21
N TYR A 173 4.00 7.22 -3.22
CA TYR A 173 3.02 6.13 -3.26
C TYR A 173 1.64 6.59 -2.81
N ALA A 174 0.61 5.97 -3.39
CA ALA A 174 -0.79 6.08 -2.98
C ALA A 174 -1.50 4.75 -3.29
N ALA A 175 -2.69 4.59 -2.73
CA ALA A 175 -3.58 3.48 -3.04
C ALA A 175 -4.90 3.99 -3.63
N THR A 176 -5.55 3.17 -4.45
CA THR A 176 -6.87 3.48 -4.96
C THR A 176 -7.98 3.14 -3.97
N ALA A 177 -9.02 3.97 -3.92
CA ALA A 177 -10.26 3.67 -3.23
C ALA A 177 -11.12 2.64 -3.99
N ARG A 178 -12.27 2.28 -3.41
CA ARG A 178 -13.21 1.29 -3.99
C ARG A 178 -13.70 1.65 -5.40
N ASP A 179 -13.77 2.93 -5.72
CA ASP A 179 -14.17 3.45 -7.03
C ASP A 179 -12.97 3.64 -7.99
N GLY A 180 -11.80 3.13 -7.61
CA GLY A 180 -10.55 3.21 -8.36
C GLY A 180 -9.85 4.57 -8.25
N ALA A 181 -10.40 5.54 -7.53
CA ALA A 181 -9.82 6.88 -7.42
C ALA A 181 -8.55 6.89 -6.57
N PHE A 182 -7.56 7.71 -6.92
CA PHE A 182 -6.35 7.94 -6.13
C PHE A 182 -5.99 9.43 -6.05
N ARG A 183 -5.16 9.78 -5.05
CA ARG A 183 -4.46 11.07 -4.95
C ARG A 183 -3.00 10.80 -4.62
N LEU A 184 -2.13 11.01 -5.61
CA LEU A 184 -0.69 10.74 -5.50
C LEU A 184 0.08 12.03 -5.20
N PRO A 185 0.80 12.11 -4.06
CA PRO A 185 1.62 13.27 -3.74
C PRO A 185 2.91 13.29 -4.55
N LEU A 186 3.14 14.33 -5.35
CA LEU A 186 4.36 14.51 -6.14
C LEU A 186 5.19 15.62 -5.51
N ARG A 187 5.77 15.34 -4.33
CA ARG A 187 6.50 16.35 -3.53
C ARG A 187 7.87 16.68 -4.08
N ARG A 188 8.48 15.76 -4.81
CA ARG A 188 9.80 15.93 -5.40
C ARG A 188 9.68 16.35 -6.87
N PRO A 189 10.60 17.18 -7.37
CA PRO A 189 10.59 17.57 -8.77
C PRO A 189 10.78 16.35 -9.68
N GLY A 190 10.12 16.39 -10.84
CA GLY A 190 10.31 15.42 -11.91
C GLY A 190 11.66 15.58 -12.59
N SER A 191 11.89 14.80 -13.65
CA SER A 191 13.08 15.01 -14.48
C SER A 191 12.88 16.21 -15.42
N LYS A 192 13.99 16.80 -15.88
CA LYS A 192 13.97 17.97 -16.78
C LYS A 192 14.54 17.58 -18.15
N PRO A 193 13.96 18.09 -19.25
CA PRO A 193 14.53 17.94 -20.57
C PRO A 193 15.92 18.57 -20.66
N GLN A 194 16.84 17.91 -21.36
CA GLN A 194 18.19 18.46 -21.56
C GLN A 194 18.26 19.46 -22.72
N LEU A 195 17.45 19.31 -23.77
CA LEU A 195 17.55 20.10 -25.00
C LEU A 195 16.21 20.22 -25.75
N PRO A 196 15.99 21.33 -26.49
CA PRO A 196 16.77 22.58 -26.47
C PRO A 196 16.63 23.31 -25.13
N ALA A 197 17.53 24.25 -24.85
CA ALA A 197 17.43 25.07 -23.62
C ALA A 197 16.03 25.69 -23.55
N PRO A 198 15.30 25.52 -22.43
CA PRO A 198 13.98 26.12 -22.28
C PRO A 198 14.12 27.63 -22.46
N ASP A 199 13.17 28.23 -23.19
CA ASP A 199 13.00 29.68 -23.19
C ASP A 199 13.04 30.15 -21.72
N PRO A 200 13.91 31.10 -21.34
CA PRO A 200 13.98 31.59 -19.97
C PRO A 200 12.66 32.20 -19.46
N ALA A 201 11.73 32.54 -20.36
CA ALA A 201 10.37 32.96 -20.04
C ALA A 201 9.37 31.80 -19.88
N ALA A 202 9.71 30.58 -20.30
CA ALA A 202 8.84 29.41 -20.18
C ALA A 202 8.94 28.77 -18.78
N PRO A 203 7.81 28.28 -18.22
CA PRO A 203 7.84 27.55 -16.95
C PRO A 203 8.71 26.29 -17.07
N GLU A 204 9.43 25.94 -16.00
CA GLU A 204 10.26 24.74 -15.97
C GLU A 204 9.41 23.48 -16.26
N ALA A 205 9.68 22.80 -17.36
CA ALA A 205 9.00 21.56 -17.71
C ALA A 205 9.55 20.40 -16.88
N GLU A 206 8.71 19.80 -16.03
CA GLU A 206 9.03 18.60 -15.25
C GLU A 206 8.27 17.37 -15.75
N TRP A 207 8.93 16.21 -15.75
CA TRP A 207 8.42 14.98 -16.33
C TRP A 207 8.42 13.84 -15.31
N PHE A 208 7.32 13.08 -15.28
CA PHE A 208 7.05 12.03 -14.31
C PHE A 208 6.66 10.74 -15.01
N THR A 209 7.02 9.60 -14.41
CA THR A 209 6.41 8.30 -14.72
C THR A 209 5.50 7.91 -13.56
N VAL A 210 4.26 7.58 -13.89
CA VAL A 210 3.26 7.10 -12.94
C VAL A 210 2.90 5.67 -13.30
N THR A 211 3.06 4.77 -12.34
CA THR A 211 2.80 3.34 -12.53
C THR A 211 1.71 2.89 -11.57
N ALA A 212 0.69 2.21 -12.08
CA ALA A 212 -0.34 1.55 -11.29
C ALA A 212 -0.18 0.03 -11.38
N LEU A 213 -0.19 -0.62 -10.22
CA LEU A 213 -0.13 -2.08 -10.05
C LEU A 213 -1.44 -2.54 -9.41
N ALA A 214 -2.15 -3.48 -10.05
CA ALA A 214 -3.50 -3.83 -9.65
C ALA A 214 -3.59 -4.40 -8.23
N ASP A 215 -2.61 -5.23 -7.87
CA ASP A 215 -2.61 -6.00 -6.64
C ASP A 215 -1.48 -5.47 -5.71
N PRO A 216 -1.79 -4.57 -4.75
CA PRO A 216 -0.80 -4.08 -3.81
C PRO A 216 -0.18 -5.25 -3.03
N GLY A 217 1.15 -5.30 -2.93
CA GLY A 217 1.88 -6.33 -2.21
C GLY A 217 2.28 -7.56 -3.05
N GLN A 218 1.76 -7.71 -4.27
CA GLN A 218 2.20 -8.76 -5.20
C GLN A 218 3.23 -8.21 -6.19
N ALA A 219 4.49 -8.65 -6.06
CA ALA A 219 5.48 -8.39 -7.10
C ALA A 219 5.11 -9.11 -8.40
N GLY A 220 5.12 -8.39 -9.53
CA GLY A 220 4.88 -8.96 -10.85
C GLY A 220 3.40 -9.09 -11.26
N GLY A 221 2.48 -8.45 -10.55
CA GLY A 221 1.09 -8.31 -10.99
C GLY A 221 0.95 -7.45 -12.27
N PRO A 222 -0.25 -7.42 -12.87
CA PRO A 222 -0.49 -6.59 -14.05
C PRO A 222 -0.35 -5.10 -13.70
N GLU A 223 0.45 -4.40 -14.50
CA GLU A 223 0.76 -2.99 -14.31
C GLU A 223 0.56 -2.19 -15.59
N ALA A 224 0.34 -0.89 -15.41
CA ALA A 224 0.33 0.07 -16.49
C ALA A 224 1.08 1.33 -16.07
N SER A 225 1.79 1.95 -17.01
CA SER A 225 2.54 3.18 -16.79
C SER A 225 2.12 4.27 -17.77
N ILE A 226 2.03 5.49 -17.27
CA ILE A 226 1.82 6.70 -18.08
C ILE A 226 2.94 7.70 -17.81
N HIS A 227 3.23 8.54 -18.80
CA HIS A 227 4.20 9.62 -18.69
C HIS A 227 3.47 10.95 -18.69
N LEU A 228 3.78 11.78 -17.71
CA LEU A 228 3.08 13.04 -17.47
C LEU A 228 4.07 14.20 -17.38
N THR A 229 3.63 15.36 -17.84
CA THR A 229 4.31 16.63 -17.64
C THR A 229 3.79 17.34 -16.38
N ALA A 230 4.46 18.41 -15.99
CA ALA A 230 4.03 19.24 -14.86
C ALA A 230 2.62 19.81 -15.04
N GLN A 231 2.24 20.14 -16.27
CA GLN A 231 0.96 20.73 -16.63
C GLN A 231 -0.18 19.73 -16.45
N ASP A 232 0.05 18.47 -16.84
CA ASP A 232 -0.94 17.38 -16.73
C ASP A 232 -1.37 17.10 -15.28
N ILE A 233 -0.50 17.40 -14.31
CA ILE A 233 -0.78 17.23 -12.87
C ILE A 233 -1.79 18.26 -12.36
N SER A 234 -1.80 19.45 -12.95
CA SER A 234 -2.59 20.59 -12.46
C SER A 234 -3.99 20.71 -13.09
N GLY A 235 -4.25 20.03 -14.21
CA GLY A 235 -5.40 20.34 -15.07
C GLY A 235 -6.44 19.25 -15.23
N THR A 236 -6.11 17.97 -15.05
CA THR A 236 -7.01 16.87 -15.45
C THR A 236 -6.90 15.65 -14.54
N GLU A 237 -8.05 14.99 -14.32
CA GLU A 237 -8.08 13.65 -13.72
C GLU A 237 -7.48 12.65 -14.72
N GLN A 238 -6.47 11.89 -14.29
CA GLN A 238 -5.81 10.90 -15.14
C GLN A 238 -6.51 9.55 -15.06
N LEU A 239 -6.70 8.88 -16.21
CA LEU A 239 -7.18 7.51 -16.26
C LEU A 239 -6.01 6.57 -16.59
N ILE A 240 -5.81 5.54 -15.76
CA ILE A 240 -4.83 4.47 -16.01
C ILE A 240 -5.60 3.16 -16.20
N GLU A 241 -5.42 2.53 -17.35
CA GLU A 241 -6.02 1.23 -17.68
C GLU A 241 -4.98 0.13 -17.53
N ILE A 242 -5.21 -0.80 -16.61
CA ILE A 242 -4.37 -1.99 -16.41
C ILE A 242 -4.94 -3.12 -17.29
N PRO A 243 -4.11 -3.82 -18.08
CA PRO A 243 -4.58 -4.92 -18.93
C PRO A 243 -5.28 -6.06 -18.16
#